data_AF-A0AAP9GVY3-F1
#
_entry.id   AF-A0AAP9GVY3-F1
#
_cell.length_a   1.000
_cell.length_b   1.000
_cell.length_c   1.000
_cell.angle_alpha   90.00
_cell.angle_beta   90.00
_cell.angle_gamma   90.00
#
_symmetry.space_group_name_H-M   'P 1'
#
loop_
_entity.id
_entity.type
_entity.pdbx_description
1 polymer ?
#
loop_
_entity_poly.entity_id
_entity_poly.type
_entity_poly.pdbx_seq_one_letter_code
_entity_poly.pdbx_strand_id
1 'polypeptide(L)' 'MKKLTRVHPLMSEAFVIWLTMIGYRFVTNASGVLFYCEASGKNFPRNVMIMANGRLNKPATQLFEEFKKYKPFGEVA' A
#
# COMPACT_ATOMS: atom_id res chain seq x y z
N MET A 1 10.91 23.67 5.21
CA MET A 1 10.54 22.23 5.32
C MET A 1 9.39 21.95 4.38
N LYS A 2 9.55 21.10 3.35
CA LYS A 2 8.43 20.68 2.50
C LYS A 2 7.43 19.94 3.40
N LYS A 3 6.18 20.42 3.47
CA LYS A 3 5.09 19.71 4.16
C LYS A 3 5.05 18.30 3.58
N LEU A 4 5.36 17.29 4.39
CA LEU A 4 5.20 15.90 4.00
C LEU A 4 3.73 15.71 3.66
N THR A 5 3.42 15.54 2.38
CA THR A 5 2.09 15.18 1.91
C THR A 5 1.78 13.81 2.50
N ARG A 6 1.04 13.79 3.62
CA ARG A 6 0.55 12.54 4.20
C ARG A 6 -0.48 11.98 3.23
N VAL A 7 -0.37 10.70 2.90
CA VAL A 7 -1.44 9.99 2.17
C VAL A 7 -2.72 10.15 2.98
N HIS A 8 -3.82 10.50 2.30
CA HIS A 8 -5.11 10.68 2.95
C HIS A 8 -5.53 9.38 3.66
N PRO A 9 -6.11 9.41 4.88
CA PRO A 9 -6.50 8.20 5.62
C PRO A 9 -7.37 7.24 4.81
N LEU A 10 -8.41 7.76 4.13
CA LEU A 10 -9.27 6.95 3.24
C LEU A 10 -8.48 6.28 2.11
N MET A 11 -7.49 6.98 1.55
CA MET A 11 -6.64 6.43 0.49
C MET A 11 -5.70 5.34 0.99
N SER A 12 -5.35 5.37 2.28
CA SER A 12 -4.58 4.30 2.94
C SER A 12 -5.43 3.05 3.16
N GLU A 13 -6.68 3.21 3.62
CA GLU A 13 -7.61 2.09 3.80
C GLU A 13 -7.96 1.41 2.47
N ALA A 14 -8.31 2.20 1.44
CA ALA A 14 -8.62 1.67 0.12
C ALA A 14 -7.42 0.94 -0.51
N PHE A 15 -6.19 1.42 -0.26
CA PHE A 15 -4.99 0.73 -0.71
C PHE A 15 -4.81 -0.63 -0.02
N VAL A 16 -5.06 -0.71 1.29
CA VAL A 16 -4.99 -2.00 2.03
C VAL A 16 -6.04 -2.98 1.50
N ILE A 17 -7.27 -2.52 1.26
CA ILE A 17 -8.33 -3.34 0.66
C ILE A 17 -7.92 -3.84 -0.73
N TRP A 18 -7.35 -2.98 -1.56
CA TRP A 18 -6.90 -3.39 -2.89
C TRP A 18 -5.79 -4.43 -2.82
N LEU A 19 -4.84 -4.31 -1.89
CA LEU A 19 -3.79 -5.32 -1.68
C LEU A 19 -4.38 -6.69 -1.33
N THR A 20 -5.40 -6.75 -0.48
CA THR A 20 -6.05 -8.02 -0.13
C THR A 20 -6.84 -8.61 -1.29
N MET A 21 -7.50 -7.78 -2.10
CA MET A 21 -8.22 -8.22 -3.31
C MET A 21 -7.31 -8.85 -4.36
N ILE A 22 -6.08 -8.37 -4.51
CA ILE A 22 -5.11 -8.95 -5.45
C ILE A 22 -4.32 -10.14 -4.86
N GLY A 23 -4.68 -10.61 -3.67
CA GLY A 23 -4.15 -11.84 -3.08
C GLY A 23 -3.05 -11.68 -2.04
N TYR A 24 -2.72 -10.46 -1.60
CA TYR A 24 -1.84 -10.29 -0.45
C TYR A 24 -2.57 -10.62 0.85
N ARG A 25 -1.88 -11.37 1.72
CA ARG A 25 -2.18 -11.49 3.15
C ARG A 25 -1.25 -10.57 3.92
N PHE A 26 -1.57 -10.26 5.16
CA PHE A 26 -0.73 -9.39 5.97
C PHE A 26 -0.67 -9.80 7.45
N VAL A 27 0.39 -9.34 8.10
CA VAL A 27 0.53 -9.36 9.55
C VAL A 27 0.84 -7.95 10.04
N THR A 28 0.37 -7.61 11.23
CA THR A 28 0.65 -6.33 11.89
C THR A 28 1.63 -6.54 13.04
N ASN A 29 2.55 -5.59 13.22
CA ASN A 29 3.47 -5.56 14.34
C ASN A 29 3.83 -4.11 14.70
N ALA A 30 4.68 -3.92 15.71
CA ALA A 30 5.10 -2.58 16.15
C ALA A 30 5.79 -1.75 15.06
N SER A 31 6.38 -2.39 14.04
CA SER A 31 7.03 -1.72 12.91
C SER A 31 6.05 -1.32 11.79
N GLY A 32 4.84 -1.86 11.77
CA GLY A 32 3.80 -1.56 10.80
C GLY A 32 3.05 -2.80 10.30
N VAL A 33 2.70 -2.80 9.02
CA VAL A 33 1.97 -3.86 8.34
C VAL A 33 2.85 -4.47 7.25
N LEU A 34 3.12 -5.77 7.35
CA LEU A 34 3.88 -6.52 6.36
C LEU A 34 2.94 -7.38 5.53
N PHE A 35 2.98 -7.20 4.22
CA PHE A 35 2.18 -7.93 3.24
C PHE A 35 3.02 -9.01 2.55
N TYR A 36 2.42 -10.18 2.36
CA TYR A 36 3.00 -11.33 1.68
C TYR A 36 1.96 -11.96 0.75
N CYS A 37 2.41 -12.51 -0.38
CA CYS A 37 1.58 -13.21 -1.35
C CYS A 37 2.23 -14.57 -1.63
N GLU A 38 1.40 -15.62 -1.77
CA GLU A 38 1.89 -16.95 -2.15
C GLU A 38 2.40 -16.96 -3.59
N ALA A 39 1.76 -16.18 -4.47
CA ALA A 39 2.27 -15.93 -5.81
C ALA A 39 3.54 -15.06 -5.74
N SER A 40 4.59 -15.47 -6.44
CA SER A 40 5.82 -14.69 -6.54
C SER A 40 6.23 -14.45 -7.99
N GLY A 41 6.56 -13.21 -8.32
CA GLY A 41 6.91 -12.80 -9.67
C GLY A 41 7.02 -11.28 -9.78
N LYS A 42 7.36 -10.76 -10.96
CA LYS A 42 7.57 -9.31 -11.18
C LYS A 42 6.36 -8.45 -10.80
N ASN A 43 5.15 -9.00 -10.91
CA ASN A 43 3.89 -8.32 -10.60
C ASN A 43 3.46 -8.45 -9.12
N PHE A 44 4.11 -9.36 -8.37
CA PHE A 44 3.83 -9.60 -6.96
C PHE A 44 5.13 -9.45 -6.16
N PRO A 45 5.59 -8.20 -5.95
CA PRO A 45 6.80 -7.96 -5.20
C PRO A 45 6.67 -8.47 -3.76
N ARG A 46 7.79 -8.98 -3.21
CA ARG A 46 7.90 -9.42 -1.83
C ARG A 46 8.22 -8.24 -0.91
N ASN A 47 8.08 -8.47 0.40
CA ASN A 47 8.39 -7.50 1.45
C ASN A 47 7.63 -6.19 1.26
N VAL A 48 6.35 -6.23 0.90
CA VAL A 48 5.52 -5.03 0.77
C VAL A 48 5.17 -4.56 2.19
N MET A 49 5.54 -3.33 2.55
CA MET A 49 5.41 -2.85 3.93
C MET A 49 4.85 -1.43 3.99
N ILE A 50 3.85 -1.26 4.85
CA ILE A 50 3.38 0.02 5.34
C ILE A 50 3.93 0.19 6.75
N MET A 51 4.86 1.13 6.94
CA MET A 51 5.48 1.37 8.25
C MET A 51 4.48 1.98 9.23
N ALA A 52 4.72 1.81 10.54
CA ALA A 52 3.84 2.34 11.60
C ALA A 52 3.63 3.87 11.52
N ASN A 53 4.57 4.61 10.91
CA ASN A 53 4.46 6.05 10.65
C ASN A 53 3.73 6.41 9.33
N GLY A 54 3.12 5.42 8.66
CA GLY A 54 2.42 5.56 7.39
C GLY A 54 3.33 5.60 6.15
N ARG A 55 4.65 5.46 6.29
CA ARG A 55 5.55 5.45 5.13
C ARG A 55 5.48 4.11 4.40
N LEU A 56 5.46 4.18 3.07
CA LEU A 56 5.58 3.03 2.20
C LEU A 56 7.05 2.72 1.94
N ASN A 57 7.42 1.44 1.94
CA ASN A 57 8.71 1.02 1.40
C ASN A 57 8.67 0.94 -0.14
N LYS A 58 9.81 0.74 -0.79
CA LYS A 58 9.91 0.77 -2.26
C LYS A 58 8.92 -0.17 -2.98
N PRO A 59 8.76 -1.45 -2.57
CA PRO A 59 7.71 -2.33 -3.10
C PRO A 59 6.29 -1.78 -2.92
N ALA A 60 5.96 -1.30 -1.72
CA ALA A 60 4.64 -0.74 -1.44
C ALA A 60 4.37 0.54 -2.24
N THR A 61 5.38 1.38 -2.47
CA THR A 61 5.26 2.56 -3.34
C THR A 61 4.94 2.16 -4.78
N GLN A 62 5.59 1.12 -5.33
CA GLN A 62 5.30 0.65 -6.70
C GLN A 62 3.84 0.21 -6.85
N LEU A 63 3.36 -0.57 -5.88
CA LEU A 63 1.97 -1.03 -5.83
C LEU A 63 0.99 0.13 -5.61
N PHE A 64 1.36 1.13 -4.82
CA PHE A 64 0.53 2.31 -4.59
C PHE A 64 0.39 3.18 -5.85
N GLU A 65 1.46 3.35 -6.63
CA GLU A 65 1.39 4.02 -7.92
C GLU A 65 0.49 3.28 -8.92
N GLU A 66 0.52 1.94 -8.91
CA GLU A 66 -0.40 1.12 -9.69
C GLU A 66 -1.85 1.31 -9.22
N PHE A 67 -2.08 1.23 -7.91
CA PHE A 67 -3.39 1.43 -7.30
C PHE A 67 -4.04 2.76 -7.68
N LYS A 68 -3.27 3.86 -7.71
CA LYS A 68 -3.78 5.19 -8.08
C LYS A 68 -4.33 5.26 -9.51
N LYS A 69 -3.88 4.40 -10.43
CA LYS A 69 -4.38 4.36 -11.81
C LYS A 69 -5.86 3.96 -11.88
N TYR A 70 -6.35 3.25 -10.88
CA TYR A 70 -7.77 2.86 -10.78
C TYR A 70 -8.68 4.00 -10.28
N LYS A 71 -8.15 5.20 -10.05
CA LYS A 71 -8.90 6.38 -9.56
C LYS A 71 -9.85 6.02 -8.41
N PRO A 72 -9.33 5.49 -7.29
CA PRO A 72 -10.14 4.89 -6.23
C PRO A 72 -11.20 5.81 -5.62
N PHE A 73 -11.08 7.13 -5.81
CA PHE A 73 -12.05 8.13 -5.34
C PHE A 73 -12.56 9.07 -6.44
N GLY A 74 -12.28 8.80 -7.73
CA GLY A 74 -12.73 9.66 -8.82
C GLY A 74 -12.37 11.15 -8.62
N GLU A 75 -13.38 12.02 -8.62
CA GLU A 75 -13.27 13.49 -8.39
C GLU A 75 -13.35 13.90 -6.90
N VAL A 76 -13.46 12.95 -5.97
CA VAL A 76 -13.68 13.20 -4.53
C VAL A 76 -12.35 13.38 -3.75
N ALA A 77 -11.22 13.47 -4.45
CA ALA A 77 -9.87 13.55 -3.87
C ALA A 77 -9.27 14.96 -3.89
#